data_AF-A0A0Q7N712-F1
#
_entry.id   AF-A0A0Q7N712-F1
#
_cell.length_a   1.000
_cell.length_b   1.000
_cell.length_c   1.000
_cell.angle_alpha   90.00
_cell.angle_beta   90.00
_cell.angle_gamma   90.00
#
_symmetry.space_group_name_H-M   'P 1'
#
loop_
_entity.id
_entity.type
_entity.pdbx_description
1 polymer ?
#
loop_
_entity_poly.entity_id
_entity_poly.type
_entity_poly.pdbx_seq_one_letter_code
_entity_poly.pdbx_strand_id
1 'polypeptide(L)'
;MVSIGKLVSFDGSRGFGFIRPDDGGPDVFVHVNDIGLDEDELRQGRLFEFDVTEGDRGPKAINLTGVGHAPAAPKTRKSGDQLGPEELRQQITELLLEASPALTAAEIITIRDRFTTFADEHGWLDS
;
A
#
# COMPACT_ATOMS: atom_id res chain seq x y z
N MET A 1 9.24 -15.31 -12.26
CA MET A 1 7.84 -15.77 -12.21
C MET A 1 7.23 -15.05 -11.04
N VAL A 2 6.11 -14.37 -11.27
CA VAL A 2 5.45 -13.59 -10.24
C VAL A 2 4.68 -14.54 -9.33
N SER A 3 4.82 -14.36 -8.02
CA SER A 3 4.20 -15.18 -6.98
C SER A 3 3.65 -14.28 -5.88
N ILE A 4 2.57 -14.73 -5.26
CA ILE A 4 1.93 -14.03 -4.13
C ILE A 4 2.19 -14.82 -2.86
N GLY A 5 2.49 -14.14 -1.77
CA GLY A 5 2.79 -14.77 -0.50
C GLY A 5 2.64 -13.85 0.69
N LYS A 6 2.59 -14.45 1.87
CA LYS A 6 2.43 -13.76 3.15
C LYS A 6 3.78 -13.62 3.83
N LEU A 7 4.12 -12.40 4.25
CA LEU A 7 5.35 -12.16 5.01
C LEU A 7 5.24 -12.80 6.41
N VAL A 8 6.03 -13.84 6.68
CA VAL A 8 5.94 -14.62 7.93
C VAL A 8 6.84 -14.05 9.00
N SER A 9 8.03 -13.58 8.64
CA SER A 9 8.90 -12.85 9.54
C SER A 9 9.69 -11.82 8.77
N PHE A 10 9.94 -10.68 9.39
CA PHE A 10 10.85 -9.69 8.90
C PHE A 10 11.53 -9.01 10.10
N ASP A 11 12.84 -8.86 10.00
CA ASP A 11 13.67 -8.25 11.02
C ASP A 11 14.32 -7.02 10.41
N GLY A 12 13.70 -5.85 10.62
CA GLY A 12 14.22 -4.58 10.06
C GLY A 12 15.63 -4.26 10.56
N SER A 13 15.93 -4.57 11.83
CA SER A 13 17.27 -4.38 12.38
C SER A 13 18.35 -5.18 11.64
N ARG A 14 18.00 -6.35 11.08
CA ARG A 14 18.91 -7.17 10.26
C ARG A 14 18.69 -7.04 8.75
N GLY A 15 17.61 -6.38 8.32
CA GLY A 15 17.26 -6.14 6.91
C GLY A 15 16.81 -7.38 6.13
N PHE A 16 16.37 -8.46 6.80
CA PHE A 16 15.95 -9.69 6.11
C PHE A 16 14.73 -10.36 6.74
N GLY A 17 14.08 -11.22 5.96
CA GLY A 17 12.89 -11.96 6.38
C GLY A 17 12.56 -13.15 5.49
N PHE A 18 11.36 -13.69 5.68
CA PHE A 18 10.84 -14.82 4.93
C PHE A 18 9.37 -14.61 4.53
N ILE A 19 9.08 -14.92 3.27
CA ILE A 19 7.74 -14.87 2.70
C ILE A 19 7.31 -16.29 2.39
N ARG A 20 6.12 -16.67 2.86
CA ARG A 20 5.51 -17.94 2.53
C ARG A 20 4.61 -17.77 1.30
N PRO A 21 4.96 -18.38 0.16
CA PRO A 21 4.12 -18.32 -1.03
C PRO A 21 2.78 -19.02 -0.79
N ASP A 22 1.71 -18.48 -1.36
CA ASP A 22 0.35 -19.04 -1.24
C ASP A 22 0.21 -20.37 -2.01
N ASP A 23 1.04 -20.56 -3.04
CA ASP A 23 1.17 -21.81 -3.81
C ASP A 23 1.62 -23.02 -2.96
N GLY A 24 1.97 -22.80 -1.68
CA GLY A 24 2.35 -23.86 -0.75
C GLY A 24 3.81 -24.33 -0.89
N GLY A 25 4.61 -23.61 -1.68
CA GLY A 25 6.05 -23.83 -1.85
C GLY A 25 6.88 -23.50 -0.59
N PRO A 26 8.20 -23.74 -0.65
CA PRO A 26 9.11 -23.42 0.45
C PRO A 26 9.14 -21.91 0.73
N ASP A 27 9.47 -21.54 1.97
CA ASP A 27 9.64 -20.13 2.35
C ASP A 27 10.73 -19.48 1.51
N VAL A 28 10.40 -18.32 0.95
CA VAL A 28 11.27 -17.55 0.06
C VAL A 28 11.98 -16.48 0.87
N PHE A 29 13.29 -16.40 0.72
CA PHE A 29 14.12 -15.42 1.42
C PHE A 29 13.89 -14.02 0.86
N VAL A 30 13.75 -13.02 1.74
CA VAL A 30 13.59 -11.61 1.34
C VAL A 30 14.65 -10.74 2.04
N HIS A 31 15.21 -9.80 1.29
CA HIS A 31 16.19 -8.84 1.79
C HIS A 31 15.79 -7.42 1.39
N VAL A 32 15.91 -6.46 2.31
CA VAL A 32 15.47 -5.07 2.10
C VAL A 32 16.10 -4.41 0.85
N ASN A 33 17.32 -4.83 0.49
CA ASN A 33 18.03 -4.29 -0.68
C ASN A 33 17.48 -4.81 -2.04
N ASP A 34 16.77 -5.94 -2.06
CA ASP A 34 16.31 -6.60 -3.29
C ASP A 34 14.83 -6.27 -3.62
N ILE A 35 14.12 -5.64 -2.70
CA ILE A 35 12.67 -5.40 -2.78
C ILE A 35 12.28 -3.99 -3.18
N GLY A 36 13.16 -3.00 -2.97
CA GLY A 36 12.86 -1.59 -3.26
C GLY A 36 11.77 -0.94 -2.41
N LEU A 37 11.36 -1.58 -1.30
CA LEU A 37 10.39 -1.03 -0.34
C LEU A 37 11.09 -0.63 0.96
N ASP A 38 10.53 0.38 1.63
CA ASP A 38 10.93 0.73 2.99
C ASP A 38 10.58 -0.38 3.99
N GLU A 39 11.42 -0.53 5.01
CA GLU A 39 11.25 -1.53 6.08
C GLU A 39 9.90 -1.37 6.82
N ASP A 40 9.37 -0.15 6.87
CA ASP A 40 8.08 0.14 7.51
C ASP A 40 6.89 -0.48 6.76
N GLU A 41 7.01 -0.69 5.44
CA GLU A 41 5.97 -1.30 4.62
C GLU A 41 5.92 -2.83 4.80
N LEU A 42 7.01 -3.45 5.28
CA LEU A 42 7.21 -4.88 5.47
C LEU A 42 6.61 -5.40 6.78
N ARG A 43 5.29 -5.26 6.88
CA ARG A 43 4.55 -5.76 8.04
C ARG A 43 4.31 -7.26 7.99
N GLN A 44 4.67 -7.95 9.08
CA GLN A 44 4.36 -9.36 9.25
C GLN A 44 2.86 -9.61 9.04
N GLY A 45 2.54 -10.61 8.23
CA GLY A 45 1.18 -11.02 7.92
C GLY A 45 0.53 -10.30 6.74
N ARG A 46 1.18 -9.31 6.12
CA ARG A 46 0.73 -8.74 4.85
C ARG A 46 1.00 -9.68 3.67
N LEU A 47 0.19 -9.53 2.64
CA LEU A 47 0.35 -10.17 1.34
C LEU A 47 1.21 -9.28 0.44
N PHE A 48 2.15 -9.91 -0.26
CA PHE A 48 3.03 -9.27 -1.22
C PHE A 48 3.09 -10.12 -2.48
N GLU A 49 3.20 -9.43 -3.61
CA GLU A 49 3.55 -9.97 -4.91
C GLU A 49 5.05 -9.78 -5.09
N PHE A 50 5.73 -10.80 -5.59
CA PHE A 50 7.18 -10.79 -5.79
C PHE A 50 7.59 -11.73 -6.89
N ASP A 51 8.75 -11.46 -7.49
CA ASP A 51 9.39 -12.42 -8.38
C ASP A 51 10.31 -13.33 -7.59
N VAL A 52 10.19 -14.64 -7.83
CA VAL A 52 11.14 -15.62 -7.31
C VAL A 52 12.31 -15.74 -8.28
N THR A 53 13.53 -15.57 -7.77
CA THR A 53 14.78 -15.83 -8.49
C THR A 53 15.69 -16.72 -7.67
N GLU A 54 16.65 -17.37 -8.32
CA GLU A 54 17.62 -18.25 -7.66
C GLU A 54 18.82 -17.41 -7.20
N GLY A 55 19.11 -17.41 -5.90
CA GLY A 55 20.26 -16.73 -5.32
C GLY A 55 21.24 -17.69 -4.67
N ASP A 56 22.36 -17.17 -4.16
CA ASP A 56 23.43 -17.95 -3.51
C ASP A 56 22.97 -18.82 -2.33
N ARG A 57 21.83 -18.49 -1.71
CA ARG A 57 21.26 -19.22 -0.56
C ARG A 57 19.93 -19.90 -0.87
N GLY A 58 19.60 -20.09 -2.15
CA GLY A 58 18.33 -20.66 -2.60
C GLY A 58 17.35 -19.59 -3.12
N PRO A 59 16.04 -19.90 -3.15
CA PRO A 59 15.05 -19.01 -3.74
C PRO A 59 14.95 -17.70 -2.96
N LYS A 60 15.13 -16.58 -3.66
CA LYS A 60 14.99 -15.23 -3.13
C LYS A 60 13.87 -14.47 -3.82
N ALA A 61 13.19 -13.62 -3.07
CA ALA A 61 12.15 -12.73 -3.56
C ALA A 61 12.78 -11.39 -3.97
N ILE A 62 12.42 -10.91 -5.16
CA ILE A 62 12.81 -9.61 -5.70
C ILE A 62 11.55 -8.83 -6.14
N ASN A 63 11.67 -7.52 -6.31
CA ASN A 63 10.57 -6.65 -6.79
C ASN A 63 9.28 -6.81 -5.96
N LEU A 64 9.39 -6.71 -4.64
CA LEU A 64 8.23 -6.90 -3.77
C LEU A 64 7.25 -5.73 -3.92
N THR A 65 5.98 -6.06 -4.10
CA THR A 65 4.88 -5.08 -4.19
C THR A 65 3.75 -5.51 -3.26
N GLY A 66 3.17 -4.57 -2.50
CA GLY A 66 2.06 -4.90 -1.59
C GLY A 66 0.80 -5.32 -2.34
N VAL A 67 0.28 -6.52 -2.08
CA VAL A 67 -0.98 -7.01 -2.63
C VAL A 67 -2.09 -6.68 -1.64
N GLY A 68 -3.01 -5.82 -2.04
CA GLY A 68 -4.09 -5.37 -1.16
C GLY A 68 -3.75 -4.10 -0.39
N HIS A 69 -3.47 -3.04 -1.15
CA HIS A 69 -4.11 -1.76 -0.87
C HIS A 69 -5.01 -1.49 -2.09
N ALA A 70 -6.17 -0.85 -1.91
CA ALA A 70 -6.80 -0.11 -3.00
C ALA A 70 -5.72 0.72 -3.74
N PRO A 71 -5.87 0.99 -5.05
CA PRO A 71 -4.81 1.61 -5.86
C PRO A 71 -4.16 2.76 -5.11
N ALA A 72 -2.83 2.69 -5.05
CA ALA A 72 -1.98 3.60 -4.30
C ALA A 72 -2.32 5.05 -4.63
N ALA A 73 -2.80 5.78 -3.62
CA ALA A 73 -2.66 7.23 -3.61
C ALA A 73 -1.15 7.56 -3.77
N PRO A 74 -0.79 8.53 -4.62
CA PRO A 74 0.60 8.85 -4.90
C PRO A 74 1.28 9.38 -3.65
N LYS A 75 2.27 8.64 -3.13
CA LYS A 75 3.16 9.12 -2.08
C LYS A 75 4.23 10.04 -2.70
N THR A 76 3.90 11.31 -2.83
CA THR A 76 4.93 12.37 -2.72
C THR A 76 4.31 13.66 -2.20
N ARG A 77 4.18 13.79 -0.87
CA ARG A 77 4.38 15.09 -0.22
C ARG A 77 5.16 14.86 1.08
N LYS A 78 6.26 15.62 1.18
CA LYS A 78 7.17 15.77 2.31
C LYS A 78 6.42 15.81 3.64
N SER A 79 7.08 15.33 4.69
CA SER A 79 6.75 15.62 6.09
C SER A 79 6.20 17.04 6.29
N GLY A 80 5.01 17.14 6.87
CA GLY A 80 4.62 18.31 7.66
C GLY A 80 3.53 19.24 7.13
N ASP A 81 2.73 18.87 6.13
CA ASP A 81 1.55 19.67 5.73
C ASP A 81 0.30 18.80 5.81
N GLN A 82 -0.49 19.00 6.88
CA GLN A 82 -1.82 18.41 6.99
C GLN A 82 -2.69 18.96 5.85
N LEU A 83 -3.37 18.08 5.10
CA LEU A 83 -4.21 18.49 3.98
C LEU A 83 -5.39 19.31 4.51
N GLY A 84 -5.47 20.59 4.13
CA GLY A 84 -6.62 21.43 4.46
C GLY A 84 -7.93 20.86 3.89
N PRO A 85 -9.10 21.21 4.47
CA PRO A 85 -10.40 20.65 4.12
C PRO A 85 -10.78 20.83 2.64
N GLU A 86 -10.29 21.88 1.99
CA GLU A 86 -10.57 22.15 0.58
C GLU A 86 -9.73 21.28 -0.37
N GLU A 87 -8.49 20.98 -0.02
CA GLU A 87 -7.60 20.11 -0.79
C GLU A 87 -8.06 18.65 -0.69
N LEU A 88 -8.56 18.22 0.48
CA LEU A 88 -9.19 16.92 0.63
C LEU A 88 -10.43 16.79 -0.26
N ARG A 89 -11.28 17.83 -0.32
CA ARG A 89 -12.50 17.86 -1.15
C ARG A 89 -12.20 17.70 -2.64
N GLN A 90 -11.12 18.32 -3.13
CA GLN A 90 -10.71 18.22 -4.54
C GLN A 90 -10.25 16.79 -4.85
N GLN A 91 -9.36 16.22 -4.03
CA GLN A 91 -8.86 14.86 -4.22
C GLN A 91 -9.97 13.80 -4.19
N ILE A 92 -10.97 13.94 -3.30
CA ILE A 92 -12.11 13.02 -3.28
C ILE A 92 -12.93 13.11 -4.56
N THR A 93 -13.12 14.32 -5.09
CA THR A 93 -13.88 14.52 -6.34
C THR A 93 -13.17 13.84 -7.51
N GLU A 94 -11.85 14.00 -7.61
CA GLU A 94 -11.05 13.36 -8.66
C GLU A 94 -11.03 11.83 -8.52
N LEU A 95 -10.81 11.33 -7.30
CA LEU A 95 -10.81 9.89 -7.02
C LEU A 95 -12.15 9.23 -7.37
N LEU A 96 -13.28 9.88 -7.07
CA LEU A 96 -14.60 9.34 -7.39
C LEU A 96 -14.84 9.29 -8.91
N LEU A 97 -14.46 10.35 -9.63
CA LEU A 97 -14.57 10.39 -11.09
C LEU A 97 -13.68 9.34 -11.77
N GLU A 98 -12.49 9.10 -11.23
CA GLU A 98 -11.59 8.04 -11.71
C GLU A 98 -12.14 6.65 -11.42
N ALA A 99 -12.58 6.39 -10.19
CA ALA A 99 -13.06 5.08 -9.76
C ALA A 99 -14.37 4.67 -10.46
N SER A 100 -15.24 5.62 -10.79
CA SER A 100 -16.46 5.35 -11.54
C SER A 100 -16.91 6.58 -12.35
N PRO A 101 -16.65 6.61 -13.67
CA PRO A 101 -17.07 7.72 -14.53
C PRO A 101 -18.60 7.78 -14.72
N ALA A 102 -19.35 6.78 -14.26
CA ALA A 102 -20.81 6.74 -14.31
C ALA A 102 -21.49 7.46 -13.13
N LEU A 103 -20.72 7.89 -12.12
CA LEU A 103 -21.27 8.64 -10.99
C LEU A 103 -21.83 9.99 -11.46
N THR A 104 -23.04 10.30 -11.03
CA THR A 104 -23.62 11.61 -11.30
C THR A 104 -23.00 12.69 -10.42
N ALA A 105 -23.03 13.94 -10.88
CA ALA A 105 -22.53 15.07 -10.10
C ALA A 105 -23.19 15.19 -8.70
N ALA A 106 -24.47 14.83 -8.58
CA ALA A 106 -25.19 14.85 -7.30
C ALA A 106 -24.70 13.76 -6.33
N GLU A 107 -24.37 12.57 -6.83
CA GLU A 107 -23.80 11.49 -6.03
C GLU A 107 -22.40 11.84 -5.55
N ILE A 108 -21.57 12.43 -6.42
CA ILE A 108 -20.21 12.85 -6.08
C ILE A 108 -20.22 13.88 -4.95
N ILE A 109 -21.11 14.88 -5.02
CA ILE A 109 -21.25 15.89 -3.96
C ILE A 109 -21.65 15.23 -2.64
N THR A 110 -22.60 14.30 -2.67
CA THR A 110 -23.13 13.61 -1.47
C THR A 110 -22.05 12.76 -0.80
N ILE A 111 -21.29 12.00 -1.58
CA ILE A 111 -20.22 11.14 -1.05
C ILE A 111 -19.08 12.00 -0.48
N ARG A 112 -18.68 13.04 -1.21
CA ARG A 112 -17.64 13.97 -0.76
C ARG A 112 -17.98 14.66 0.55
N ASP A 113 -19.21 15.15 0.69
CA ASP A 113 -19.66 15.85 1.89
C ASP A 113 -19.63 14.93 3.12
N ARG A 114 -20.13 13.69 2.95
CA ARG A 114 -20.08 12.65 3.99
C ARG A 114 -18.66 12.29 4.40
N PHE A 115 -17.76 12.13 3.43
CA PHE A 115 -16.38 11.75 3.71
C PHE A 115 -15.60 12.89 4.37
N THR A 116 -15.84 14.14 3.94
CA THR A 116 -15.22 15.32 4.57
C THR A 116 -15.68 15.46 6.03
N THR A 117 -16.97 15.28 6.29
CA THR A 117 -17.53 15.29 7.65
C THR A 117 -16.92 14.19 8.51
N PHE A 118 -16.82 12.98 7.97
CA PHE A 118 -16.19 11.86 8.66
C PHE A 118 -14.70 12.13 9.00
N ALA A 119 -13.95 12.71 8.06
CA ALA A 119 -12.54 13.04 8.29
C ALA A 119 -12.36 14.13 9.37
N ASP A 120 -13.26 15.11 9.44
CA ASP A 120 -13.31 16.12 10.48
C ASP A 120 -13.59 15.51 11.87
N GLU A 121 -14.64 14.67 11.98
CA GLU A 121 -15.00 14.00 13.24
C GLU A 121 -13.87 13.12 13.81
N HIS A 122 -13.03 12.57 12.92
CA HIS A 122 -11.88 11.76 13.29
C HIS A 122 -10.57 12.55 13.47
N GLY A 123 -10.59 13.88 13.33
CA GLY A 123 -9.44 14.76 13.51
C GLY A 123 -8.36 14.59 12.43
N TRP A 124 -8.74 14.18 11.23
CA TRP A 124 -7.83 14.02 10.09
C TRP A 124 -7.63 15.32 9.30
N LEU A 125 -8.45 16.33 9.59
CA LEU A 125 -8.40 17.65 8.98
C LEU A 125 -7.82 18.68 9.96
N ASP A 126 -7.01 19.59 9.43
CA ASP A 126 -6.60 20.80 10.16
C ASP A 126 -7.78 21.80 10.16
N SER A 127 -8.11 22.32 11.34
CA SER A 127 -9.25 23.23 11.59
C SER A 127 -8.85 24.69 11.46
#